data_AF-A0A326QYR1-F1
#
_entry.id   AF-A0A326QYR1-F1
#
_cell.length_a   1.000
_cell.length_b   1.000
_cell.length_c   1.000
_cell.angle_alpha   90.00
_cell.angle_beta   90.00
_cell.angle_gamma   90.00
#
_symmetry.space_group_name_H-M   'P 1'
#
loop_
_entity.id
_entity.type
_entity.pdbx_description
1 polymer ?
#
loop_
_entity_poly.entity_id
_entity_poly.type
_entity_poly.pdbx_seq_one_letter_code
_entity_poly.pdbx_strand_id
1 'polypeptide(L)'
;MVTLSPAAAEAAEVLQVRGATLLQVGDQNRSYPVRLGCVQVDPADGAAATSWLREALPRRTRVNLRPLGTADGTLLARVTVLSSGIDLGTGLQQAGLATPLDATAAPQGCPSAAASAVS
;
A
#
# COMPACT_ATOMS: atom_id res chain seq x y z
N MET A 1 33.82 -6.12 -6.07
CA MET A 1 32.72 -7.10 -5.95
C MET A 1 31.61 -6.41 -5.17
N VAL A 2 30.58 -5.90 -5.85
CA VAL A 2 29.45 -5.22 -5.19
C VAL A 2 28.50 -6.29 -4.68
N THR A 3 28.47 -6.49 -3.37
CA THR A 3 27.44 -7.29 -2.71
C THR A 3 26.15 -6.49 -2.74
N LEU A 4 25.31 -6.71 -3.76
CA LEU A 4 23.90 -6.33 -3.71
C LEU A 4 23.28 -7.12 -2.56
N SER A 5 23.27 -6.52 -1.37
CA SER A 5 22.48 -7.04 -0.26
C SER A 5 21.03 -7.05 -0.76
N PRO A 6 20.33 -8.20 -0.75
CA PRO A 6 18.90 -8.19 -0.97
C PRO A 6 18.36 -7.33 0.15
N ALA A 7 17.84 -6.14 -0.18
CA ALA A 7 17.13 -5.32 0.76
C ALA A 7 16.05 -6.24 1.33
N ALA A 8 16.25 -6.66 2.58
CA ALA A 8 15.32 -7.49 3.28
C ALA A 8 13.95 -6.82 3.11
N ALA A 9 12.92 -7.63 2.88
CA ALA A 9 11.55 -7.16 2.98
C ALA A 9 11.34 -6.75 4.45
N GLU A 10 11.77 -5.54 4.79
CA GLU A 10 11.75 -5.02 6.15
C GLU A 10 10.28 -4.85 6.51
N ALA A 11 9.87 -5.57 7.54
CA ALA A 11 8.53 -5.43 8.09
C ALA A 11 8.40 -4.01 8.60
N ALA A 12 7.70 -3.17 7.86
CA ALA A 12 7.55 -1.77 8.18
C ALA A 12 6.32 -1.61 9.07
N GLU A 13 6.36 -0.70 10.03
CA GLU A 13 5.24 -0.42 10.91
C GLU A 13 4.50 0.82 10.43
N VAL A 14 3.16 0.76 10.42
CA VAL A 14 2.39 1.97 10.14
C VAL A 14 2.48 2.88 11.36
N LEU A 15 3.17 4.01 11.17
CA LEU A 15 3.33 5.03 12.21
C LEU A 15 2.15 5.99 12.21
N GLN A 16 1.74 6.46 11.02
CA GLN A 16 0.60 7.36 10.87
C GLN A 16 -0.13 7.15 9.55
N VAL A 17 -1.46 7.30 9.59
CA VAL A 17 -2.30 7.42 8.39
C VAL A 17 -2.42 8.92 8.09
N ARG A 18 -1.78 9.39 7.00
CA ARG A 18 -1.81 10.81 6.61
C ARG A 18 -2.93 11.15 5.63
N GLY A 19 -3.56 10.14 5.03
CA GLY A 19 -4.73 10.29 4.18
C GLY A 19 -5.24 8.96 3.63
N ALA A 20 -6.16 9.05 2.68
CA ALA A 20 -6.89 7.92 2.11
C ALA A 20 -6.02 6.86 1.43
N THR A 21 -4.91 7.30 0.84
CA THR A 21 -3.93 6.43 0.16
C THR A 21 -2.51 6.68 0.65
N LEU A 22 -2.30 7.63 1.57
CA LEU A 22 -0.98 8.04 2.04
C LEU A 22 -0.75 7.58 3.48
N LEU A 23 0.20 6.68 3.64
CA LEU A 23 0.61 6.10 4.90
C LEU A 23 2.04 6.51 5.20
N GLN A 24 2.30 6.93 6.42
CA GLN A 24 3.67 7.08 6.91
C GLN A 24 4.05 5.77 7.58
N VAL A 25 4.97 5.08 6.92
CA VAL A 25 5.45 3.77 7.35
C VAL A 25 6.91 3.92 7.74
N GLY A 26 7.33 3.22 8.77
CA GLY A 26 8.72 3.20 9.18
C GLY A 26 9.06 1.93 9.90
N ASP A 27 10.32 1.55 9.79
CA ASP A 27 10.96 0.71 10.79
C ASP A 27 11.56 1.66 11.84
N GLN A 28 11.70 1.28 13.10
CA GLN A 28 12.10 2.13 14.24
C GLN A 28 13.31 3.07 14.00
N ASN A 29 14.08 2.83 12.94
CA ASN A 29 15.21 3.63 12.47
C ASN A 29 14.89 4.66 11.36
N ARG A 30 13.90 4.43 10.48
CA ARG A 30 13.60 5.29 9.32
C ARG A 30 12.10 5.32 9.02
N SER A 31 11.54 6.51 8.83
CA SER A 31 10.15 6.68 8.36
C SER A 31 10.10 7.35 7.00
N TYR A 32 9.19 6.89 6.13
CA TYR A 32 8.98 7.44 4.81
C TYR A 32 7.49 7.40 4.42
N PRO A 33 7.04 8.36 3.60
CA PRO A 33 5.69 8.33 3.06
C PRO A 33 5.60 7.23 1.99
N VAL A 34 4.62 6.36 2.17
CA VAL A 34 4.25 5.30 1.24
C VAL A 34 2.83 5.57 0.78
N ARG A 35 2.62 5.52 -0.52
CA ARG A 35 1.29 5.57 -1.11
C ARG A 35 0.86 4.17 -1.54
N LEU A 36 -0.39 3.81 -1.23
CA LEU A 36 -0.99 2.56 -1.68
C LEU A 36 -0.97 2.53 -3.21
N GLY A 37 -0.21 1.58 -3.76
CA GLY A 37 -0.23 1.33 -5.20
C GLY A 37 -1.46 0.51 -5.61
N CYS A 38 -1.79 0.55 -6.90
CA CYS A 38 -2.82 -0.28 -7.53
C CYS A 38 -4.28 0.04 -7.19
N VAL A 39 -4.52 0.97 -6.27
CA VAL A 39 -5.85 1.47 -5.94
C VAL A 39 -5.89 3.00 -5.98
N GLN A 40 -7.03 3.54 -6.36
CA GLN A 40 -7.33 4.97 -6.30
C GLN A 40 -8.54 5.17 -5.39
N VAL A 41 -8.46 6.19 -4.54
CA VAL A 41 -9.58 6.61 -3.69
C VAL A 41 -10.08 7.94 -4.22
N ASP A 42 -11.40 8.04 -4.38
CA ASP A 42 -12.03 9.30 -4.76
C ASP A 42 -11.85 10.33 -3.62
N PRO A 43 -11.58 11.61 -3.92
CA PRO A 43 -11.49 12.63 -2.88
C PRO A 43 -12.75 12.74 -2.01
N ALA A 44 -13.94 12.42 -2.53
CA ALA A 44 -15.18 12.38 -1.75
C ALA A 44 -15.15 11.28 -0.67
N ASP A 45 -14.57 10.12 -0.98
CA ASP A 45 -14.42 8.99 -0.05
C ASP A 45 -13.15 9.07 0.81
N GLY A 46 -12.32 10.09 0.59
CA GLY A 46 -11.01 10.19 1.24
C GLY A 46 -11.05 10.18 2.77
N ALA A 47 -12.07 10.80 3.37
CA ALA A 47 -12.26 10.79 4.82
C ALA A 47 -12.69 9.41 5.34
N ALA A 48 -13.56 8.72 4.60
CA ALA A 48 -14.03 7.37 4.94
C ALA A 48 -12.90 6.34 4.81
N ALA A 49 -12.14 6.38 3.72
CA ALA A 49 -10.97 5.54 3.52
C ALA A 49 -9.88 5.77 4.58
N THR A 50 -9.64 7.03 4.96
CA THR A 50 -8.70 7.35 6.04
C THR A 50 -9.15 6.76 7.37
N SER A 51 -10.44 6.83 7.67
CA SER A 51 -11.01 6.27 8.91
C SER A 51 -10.91 4.76 8.92
N TRP A 52 -11.31 4.11 7.82
CA TRP A 52 -11.19 2.67 7.63
C TRP A 52 -9.75 2.18 7.80
N LEU A 53 -8.77 2.88 7.21
CA LEU A 53 -7.34 2.55 7.36
C LEU A 53 -6.87 2.64 8.82
N ARG A 54 -7.38 3.61 9.59
CA ARG A 54 -7.04 3.75 11.02
C ARG A 54 -7.63 2.64 11.87
N GLU A 55 -8.80 2.13 11.48
CA GLU A 55 -9.44 0.99 12.15
C GLU A 55 -8.75 -0.33 11.77
N ALA A 56 -8.40 -0.51 10.49
CA ALA A 56 -7.69 -1.68 10.00
C ALA A 56 -6.23 -1.76 10.47
N LEU A 57 -5.63 -0.62 10.82
CA LEU A 57 -4.24 -0.51 11.28
C LEU A 57 -4.19 0.09 12.70
N PRO A 58 -4.47 -0.72 13.73
CA PRO A 58 -4.26 -0.31 15.11
C PRO A 58 -2.79 0.09 15.34
N ARG A 59 -2.52 0.86 16.41
CA ARG A 59 -1.17 1.40 16.69
C ARG A 59 -0.10 0.29 16.64
N ARG A 60 1.04 0.57 15.99
CA ARG A 60 2.17 -0.38 15.83
C ARG A 60 1.80 -1.65 15.04
N THR A 61 0.92 -1.52 14.05
CA THR A 61 0.65 -2.64 13.15
C THR A 61 1.82 -2.85 12.21
N ARG A 62 2.39 -4.06 12.25
CA ARG A 62 3.40 -4.50 11.28
C ARG A 62 2.74 -4.82 9.94
N VAL A 63 3.29 -4.25 8.89
CA VAL A 63 2.88 -4.47 7.51
C VAL A 63 4.09 -4.91 6.69
N ASN A 64 3.85 -5.76 5.69
CA ASN A 64 4.80 -6.05 4.65
C ASN A 64 4.62 -5.01 3.54
N LEU A 65 5.72 -4.34 3.18
CA LEU A 65 5.76 -3.44 2.05
C LEU A 65 6.39 -4.14 0.86
N ARG A 66 5.65 -4.18 -0.25
CA ARG A 66 6.18 -4.61 -1.54
C ARG A 66 6.24 -3.40 -2.47
N PRO A 67 7.43 -2.81 -2.70
CA PRO A 67 7.57 -1.66 -3.56
C PRO A 67 7.18 -2.02 -5.00
N LEU A 68 6.41 -1.14 -5.63
CA LEU A 68 5.94 -1.25 -7.01
C LEU A 68 6.60 -0.21 -7.91
N GLY A 69 7.02 0.91 -7.34
CA GLY A 69 7.69 1.99 -8.05
C GLY A 69 7.60 3.28 -7.26
N THR A 70 7.84 4.40 -7.94
CA THR A 70 7.74 5.73 -7.36
C THR A 70 6.87 6.58 -8.28
N ALA A 71 5.90 7.30 -7.72
CA ALA A 71 5.10 8.27 -8.46
C ALA A 71 5.16 9.63 -7.75
N ASP A 72 5.48 10.68 -8.51
CA ASP A 72 5.55 12.05 -7.99
C ASP A 72 6.48 12.16 -6.74
N GLY A 73 7.62 11.45 -6.77
CA GLY A 73 8.56 11.40 -5.65
C GLY A 73 8.08 10.62 -4.41
N THR A 74 6.89 10.02 -4.44
CA THR A 74 6.34 9.18 -3.37
C THR A 74 6.48 7.69 -3.71
N LEU A 75 6.93 6.88 -2.74
CA LEU A 75 7.06 5.43 -2.94
C LEU A 75 5.66 4.81 -3.08
N LEU A 76 5.40 4.17 -4.21
CA LEU A 76 4.23 3.31 -4.41
C LEU A 76 4.58 1.90 -3.97
N ALA A 77 3.81 1.38 -3.02
CA ALA A 77 3.97 0.02 -2.54
C ALA A 77 2.62 -0.63 -2.26
N ARG A 78 2.62 -1.95 -2.39
CA ARG A 78 1.55 -2.78 -1.84
C ARG A 78 1.80 -2.95 -0.34
N VAL A 79 0.76 -2.78 0.45
CA VAL A 79 0.84 -2.82 1.90
C VAL A 79 -0.04 -3.96 2.39
N THR A 80 0.58 -5.00 2.91
CA THR A 80 -0.10 -6.19 3.41
C THR A 80 0.06 -6.28 4.91
N VAL A 81 -1.02 -6.39 5.66
CA VAL A 81 -0.96 -6.53 7.12
C VAL A 81 -0.30 -7.86 7.47
N LEU A 82 0.81 -7.81 8.20
CA LEU A 82 1.60 -9.02 8.50
C LEU A 82 0.84 -9.97 9.43
N SER A 83 -0.01 -9.42 10.32
CA SER A 83 -0.79 -10.20 11.28
C SER A 83 -1.95 -10.98 10.64
N SER A 84 -2.57 -10.43 9.59
CA SER A 84 -3.79 -10.97 8.99
C SER A 84 -3.59 -11.47 7.56
N GLY A 85 -2.47 -11.11 6.92
CA GLY A 85 -2.22 -11.36 5.50
C GLY A 85 -3.08 -10.53 4.55
N ILE A 86 -3.88 -9.59 5.07
CA ILE A 86 -4.83 -8.79 4.29
C ILE A 86 -4.08 -7.67 3.57
N ASP A 87 -4.26 -7.58 2.26
CA ASP A 87 -3.82 -6.45 1.46
C ASP A 87 -4.75 -5.25 1.68
N LEU A 88 -4.20 -4.09 2.06
CA LEU A 88 -5.00 -2.90 2.35
C LEU A 88 -5.68 -2.34 1.10
N GLY A 89 -5.04 -2.46 -0.07
CA GLY A 89 -5.66 -2.04 -1.34
C GLY A 89 -6.93 -2.84 -1.60
N THR A 90 -6.81 -4.16 -1.53
CA THR A 90 -7.93 -5.10 -1.65
C THR A 90 -9.00 -4.83 -0.59
N GLY A 91 -8.60 -4.60 0.67
CA GLY A 91 -9.53 -4.29 1.76
C GLY A 91 -10.36 -3.03 1.52
N LEU A 92 -9.74 -1.96 1.02
CA LEU A 92 -10.46 -0.74 0.64
C LEU A 92 -11.40 -0.96 -0.55
N GLN A 93 -11.01 -1.77 -1.53
CA GLN A 93 -11.87 -2.13 -2.66
C GLN A 93 -13.10 -2.93 -2.21
N GLN A 94 -12.91 -3.90 -1.30
CA GLN A 94 -14.01 -4.67 -0.72
C GLN A 94 -14.95 -3.80 0.11
N ALA A 95 -14.44 -2.75 0.75
CA ALA A 95 -15.24 -1.76 1.46
C ALA A 95 -15.97 -0.78 0.53
N GLY A 96 -15.71 -0.81 -0.78
CA GLY A 96 -16.26 0.14 -1.74
C GLY A 96 -15.66 1.55 -1.64
N LEU A 97 -14.53 1.69 -0.93
CA LEU A 97 -13.87 2.98 -0.66
C LEU A 97 -12.73 3.28 -1.63
N ALA A 98 -12.31 2.29 -2.43
CA ALA A 98 -11.30 2.46 -3.45
C ALA A 98 -11.65 1.68 -4.72
N THR A 99 -11.25 2.21 -5.86
CA THR A 99 -11.33 1.52 -7.14
C THR A 99 -9.95 1.03 -7.57
N PRO A 100 -9.86 -0.08 -8.32
CA PRO A 100 -8.58 -0.49 -8.90
C PRO A 100 -8.06 0.61 -9.83
N LEU A 101 -6.75 0.87 -9.78
CA LEU A 101 -6.09 1.71 -10.78
C LEU A 101 -6.11 0.99 -12.13
N ASP A 102 -6.44 1.73 -13.18
CA ASP A 102 -6.39 1.22 -14.55
C ASP A 102 -4.99 0.73 -14.92
N ALA A 103 -4.90 -0.36 -15.67
CA ALA A 103 -3.63 -1.00 -16.01
C ALA A 103 -2.68 -0.09 -16.81
N THR A 104 -3.23 0.92 -17.50
CA THR A 104 -2.46 1.92 -18.25
C THR A 104 -1.84 3.00 -17.35
N ALA A 105 -2.41 3.24 -16.17
CA ALA A 105 -1.91 4.21 -15.18
C ALA A 105 -1.19 3.55 -13.99
N ALA A 106 -1.37 2.24 -13.82
CA ALA A 106 -0.77 1.49 -12.71
C ALA A 106 0.72 1.17 -12.96
N PRO A 107 1.58 1.27 -11.93
CA PRO A 107 2.96 0.83 -12.03
C PRO A 107 3.05 -0.69 -12.31
N GLN A 108 4.12 -1.10 -13.01
CA GLN A 108 4.40 -2.51 -13.29
C GLN A 108 4.52 -3.28 -11.97
N GLY A 109 3.57 -4.19 -11.70
CA GLY A 109 3.48 -4.93 -10.42
C GLY A 109 2.11 -4.86 -9.75
N CYS A 110 1.20 -4.02 -10.25
CA CYS A 110 -0.21 -4.12 -9.89
C CYS A 110 -0.85 -5.36 -10.51
N PRO A 111 -1.77 -6.03 -9.80
CA PRO A 111 -2.52 -7.13 -10.39
C PRO A 111 -3.45 -6.47 -11.40
N SER A 112 -3.03 -6.43 -12.66
CA SER A 112 -3.89 -6.01 -13.74
C SER A 112 -5.12 -6.91 -13.70
N ALA A 113 -6.33 -6.35 -13.81
CA ALA A 113 -7.55 -7.16 -13.92
C ALA A 113 -7.47 -8.19 -15.08
N ALA A 114 -6.51 -8.03 -16.01
CA ALA A 114 -6.17 -8.97 -17.06
C ALA A 114 -5.46 -10.28 -16.60
N ALA A 115 -4.94 -10.37 -15.37
CA ALA A 115 -4.22 -11.57 -14.91
C ALA A 115 -5.14 -12.72 -14.46
N SER A 116 -6.46 -12.53 -14.46
CA SER A 116 -7.45 -13.59 -14.17
C SER A 116 -7.83 -14.44 -15.39
N ALA A 117 -7.17 -14.26 -16.54
CA ALA A 117 -7.40 -15.06 -17.75
C ALA A 117 -6.10 -15.63 -18.31
N VAL A 118 -5.44 -16.51 -17.56
CA VAL A 118 -4.55 -17.52 -18.16
C VAL A 118 -4.72 -18.83 -17.40
N SER A 119 -5.57 -19.68 -17.96
CA SER A 119 -5.69 -21.11 -17.64
C SER A 119 -4.62 -21.91 -18.37
#